data_AF-A0A820QM62-F1
#
_entry.id   AF-A0A820QM62-F1
#
_cell.length_a   1.000
_cell.length_b   1.000
_cell.length_c   1.000
_cell.angle_alpha   90.00
_cell.angle_beta   90.00
_cell.angle_gamma   90.00
#
_symmetry.space_group_name_H-M   'P 1'
#
loop_
_entity.id
_entity.type
_entity.pdbx_description
1 polymer ?
#
loop_
_entity_poly.entity_id
_entity_poly.type
_entity_poly.pdbx_seq_one_letter_code
_entity_poly.pdbx_strand_id
1 'polypeptide(L)'
;QIFATGGGAYKFEKDIVDKLQISWCKCDELDTLMKGLCYISKLNSKECFYYEEPQNDANPNKHPFVFDIKHPFLLVNIGSGISILHVESESSYRRITGT
;
A
#
# COMPACT_ATOMS: atom_id res chain seq x y z
N GLN A 1 9.08 -21.29 -2.43
CA GLN A 1 7.77 -20.83 -1.91
C GLN A 1 7.46 -19.45 -2.48
N ILE A 2 6.19 -19.09 -2.58
CA ILE A 2 5.75 -17.75 -3.02
C ILE A 2 4.88 -17.14 -1.92
N PHE A 3 5.17 -15.89 -1.57
CA PHE A 3 4.31 -15.08 -0.72
C PHE A 3 3.38 -14.25 -1.59
N ALA A 4 2.08 -14.29 -1.29
CA ALA A 4 1.07 -13.59 -2.06
C ALA A 4 0.08 -12.90 -1.13
N THR A 5 -0.33 -11.70 -1.50
CA THR A 5 -1.30 -10.89 -0.76
C THR A 5 -2.45 -10.45 -1.67
N GLY A 6 -3.47 -9.81 -1.09
CA GLY A 6 -4.66 -9.35 -1.79
C GLY A 6 -5.63 -10.47 -2.19
N GLY A 7 -6.79 -10.11 -2.74
CA GLY A 7 -7.86 -11.07 -3.05
C GLY A 7 -7.46 -12.20 -4.01
N GLY A 8 -6.51 -11.94 -4.91
CA GLY A 8 -5.96 -12.95 -5.82
C GLY A 8 -5.24 -14.09 -5.08
N ALA A 9 -4.60 -13.79 -3.95
CA ALA A 9 -3.89 -14.79 -3.15
C ALA A 9 -4.82 -15.90 -2.63
N TYR A 10 -6.08 -15.56 -2.40
CA TYR A 10 -7.13 -16.51 -2.00
C TYR A 10 -7.80 -17.14 -3.21
N LYS A 11 -8.17 -16.33 -4.21
CA LYS A 11 -8.91 -16.78 -5.39
C LYS A 11 -8.17 -17.86 -6.19
N PHE A 12 -6.86 -17.73 -6.33
CA PHE A 12 -6.06 -18.59 -7.23
C PHE A 12 -5.19 -19.63 -6.50
N GLU A 13 -5.27 -19.72 -5.17
CA GLU A 13 -4.45 -20.64 -4.37
C GLU A 13 -4.55 -22.08 -4.88
N LYS A 14 -5.77 -22.59 -5.05
CA LYS A 14 -5.99 -23.98 -5.49
C LYS A 14 -5.38 -24.24 -6.86
N ASP A 15 -5.64 -23.36 -7.83
CA ASP A 15 -5.09 -23.49 -9.18
C ASP A 15 -3.55 -23.53 -9.17
N ILE A 16 -2.92 -22.68 -8.36
CA ILE A 16 -1.47 -22.57 -8.27
C ILE A 16 -0.87 -23.79 -7.58
N VAL A 17 -1.41 -24.19 -6.43
CA VAL A 17 -0.92 -25.35 -5.68
C VAL A 17 -1.09 -26.63 -6.49
N ASP A 18 -2.24 -26.83 -7.13
CA ASP A 18 -2.54 -28.04 -7.89
C ASP A 18 -1.72 -28.14 -9.18
N LYS A 19 -1.59 -27.03 -9.94
CA LYS A 19 -0.95 -27.04 -11.26
C LYS A 19 0.56 -26.86 -11.20
N LEU A 20 1.05 -26.03 -10.27
CA LEU A 20 2.46 -25.66 -10.20
C LEU A 20 3.20 -26.37 -9.06
N GLN A 21 2.48 -26.99 -8.11
CA GLN A 21 3.06 -27.70 -6.96
C GLN A 21 4.03 -26.84 -6.14
N ILE A 22 3.74 -25.54 -6.02
CA ILE A 22 4.55 -24.57 -5.27
C ILE A 22 3.96 -24.34 -3.88
N SER A 23 4.84 -24.23 -2.87
CA SER A 23 4.45 -23.76 -1.54
C SER A 23 3.92 -22.31 -1.60
N TRP A 24 2.63 -22.14 -1.28
CA TRP A 24 1.89 -20.88 -1.36
C TRP A 24 1.64 -20.31 0.03
N CYS A 25 2.12 -19.08 0.27
CA CYS A 25 2.04 -18.41 1.56
C CYS A 25 1.16 -17.15 1.42
N LYS A 26 -0.07 -17.20 1.90
CA LYS A 26 -0.98 -16.04 1.90
C LYS A 26 -0.60 -15.05 2.98
N CYS A 27 -0.60 -13.78 2.64
CA CYS A 27 -0.36 -12.64 3.53
C CYS A 27 -1.59 -11.73 3.54
N ASP A 28 -1.79 -11.00 4.64
CA ASP A 28 -2.85 -9.99 4.72
C ASP A 28 -2.51 -8.78 3.83
N GLU A 29 -3.53 -8.24 3.15
CA GLU A 29 -3.38 -7.14 2.18
C GLU A 29 -2.92 -5.86 2.85
N LEU A 30 -3.59 -5.51 3.95
CA LEU A 30 -3.35 -4.27 4.66
C LEU A 30 -1.99 -4.30 5.38
N ASP A 31 -1.66 -5.42 6.01
CA ASP A 31 -0.37 -5.60 6.68
C ASP A 31 0.80 -5.57 5.69
N THR A 32 0.66 -6.23 4.53
CA THR A 32 1.70 -6.19 3.50
C THR A 32 1.90 -4.78 2.94
N LEU A 33 0.79 -4.04 2.73
CA LEU A 33 0.82 -2.64 2.28
C LEU A 33 1.58 -1.76 3.30
N MET A 34 1.23 -1.86 4.58
CA MET A 34 1.86 -1.05 5.63
C MET A 34 3.36 -1.36 5.78
N LYS A 35 3.74 -2.64 5.76
CA LYS A 35 5.14 -3.06 5.81
C LYS A 35 5.93 -2.56 4.62
N GLY A 36 5.37 -2.66 3.41
CA GLY A 36 5.99 -2.16 2.19
C GLY A 36 6.21 -0.65 2.24
N LEU A 37 5.20 0.11 2.69
CA LEU A 37 5.29 1.56 2.82
C LEU A 37 6.39 1.99 3.80
N CYS A 38 6.45 1.36 4.98
CA CYS A 38 7.45 1.64 6.00
C CYS A 38 8.87 1.21 5.58
N TYR A 39 8.98 0.17 4.75
CA TYR A 39 10.26 -0.27 4.20
C TYR A 39 10.79 0.74 3.18
N ILE A 40 9.94 1.19 2.25
CA ILE A 40 10.34 2.14 1.21
C ILE A 40 10.66 3.51 1.80
N SER A 41 9.92 3.99 2.81
CA SER A 41 10.22 5.26 3.48
C SER A 41 11.62 5.30 4.10
N LYS A 42 12.08 4.17 4.65
CA LYS A 42 13.43 4.03 5.24
C LYS A 42 14.53 3.94 4.18
N LEU A 43 14.21 3.48 2.97
CA LEU A 43 15.17 3.28 1.88
C LEU A 43 15.31 4.49 0.95
N ASN A 44 14.20 5.16 0.66
CA ASN A 44 14.16 6.28 -0.27
C ASN A 44 13.32 7.43 0.31
N SER A 45 13.98 8.41 0.92
CA SER A 45 13.33 9.59 1.48
C SER A 45 12.66 10.49 0.43
N LYS A 46 12.92 10.28 -0.86
CA LYS A 46 12.35 11.06 -1.98
C LYS A 46 11.22 10.33 -2.71
N GLU A 47 10.75 9.20 -2.19
CA GLU A 47 9.70 8.42 -2.85
C GLU A 47 8.36 9.18 -2.91
N CYS A 48 8.02 9.93 -1.86
CA CYS A 48 6.78 10.70 -1.83
C CYS A 48 6.94 12.10 -2.39
N PHE A 49 5.81 12.66 -2.84
CA PHE A 49 5.73 13.98 -3.44
C PHE A 49 4.31 14.55 -3.30
N TYR A 50 4.19 15.84 -3.50
CA TYR A 50 2.92 16.54 -3.66
C TYR A 50 3.00 17.50 -4.85
N TYR A 51 1.84 17.95 -5.33
CA TYR A 51 1.76 19.03 -6.30
C TYR A 51 1.40 20.34 -5.59
N GLU A 52 2.22 21.37 -5.78
CA GLU A 52 1.87 22.74 -5.40
C GLU A 52 0.93 23.30 -6.48
N GLU A 53 -0.17 23.92 -6.05
CA GLU A 53 -1.25 24.40 -6.93
C GLU A 53 -1.83 23.31 -7.86
N PRO A 54 -2.43 22.23 -7.31
CA PRO A 54 -2.92 21.10 -8.10
C PRO A 54 -4.02 21.44 -9.11
N GLN A 55 -4.63 22.63 -9.03
CA GLN A 55 -5.61 23.16 -9.97
C GLN A 55 -5.00 23.79 -11.24
N ASN A 56 -3.68 24.00 -11.27
CA ASN A 56 -2.99 24.60 -12.42
C ASN A 56 -2.51 23.50 -13.38
N ASP A 57 -3.42 22.99 -14.20
CA ASP A 57 -3.14 21.89 -15.14
C ASP A 57 -2.08 22.22 -16.20
N ALA A 58 -1.84 23.51 -16.47
CA ALA A 58 -0.90 23.93 -17.51
C ALA A 58 0.57 23.72 -17.10
N ASN A 59 0.88 23.76 -15.81
CA ASN A 59 2.25 23.57 -15.31
C ASN A 59 2.24 22.98 -13.88
N PRO A 60 1.99 21.66 -13.73
CA PRO A 60 1.92 21.03 -12.42
C PRO A 60 3.30 21.07 -11.72
N ASN A 61 3.39 21.78 -10.60
CA ASN A 61 4.63 21.94 -9.86
C ASN A 61 4.80 20.80 -8.85
N LYS A 62 5.62 19.79 -9.19
CA LYS A 62 5.85 18.60 -8.34
C LYS A 62 6.99 18.84 -7.35
N HIS A 63 6.70 18.70 -6.06
CA HIS A 63 7.69 18.84 -5.00
C HIS A 63 7.96 17.49 -4.32
N PRO A 64 9.24 17.11 -4.10
CA PRO A 64 9.54 15.96 -3.26
C PRO A 64 9.03 16.23 -1.84
N PHE A 65 8.38 15.23 -1.27
CA PHE A 65 8.00 15.22 0.13
C PHE A 65 8.95 14.27 0.83
N VAL A 66 9.71 14.77 1.82
CA VAL A 66 10.56 13.91 2.63
C VAL A 66 9.67 12.88 3.28
N PHE A 67 9.79 11.64 2.81
CA PHE A 67 8.88 10.58 3.22
C PHE A 67 9.27 10.01 4.58
N ASP A 68 9.19 10.88 5.58
CA ASP A 68 9.25 10.54 6.99
C ASP A 68 7.81 10.36 7.45
N ILE A 69 7.39 9.09 7.62
CA ILE A 69 6.01 8.75 7.96
C ILE A 69 5.71 9.27 9.36
N LYS A 70 5.15 10.47 9.43
CA LYS A 70 4.67 11.06 10.69
C LYS A 70 3.26 10.58 10.96
N HIS A 71 3.07 10.00 12.13
CA HIS A 71 1.77 9.59 12.61
C HIS A 71 1.05 10.73 13.35
N PRO A 72 -0.29 10.73 13.37
CA PRO A 72 -1.18 9.87 12.59
C PRO A 72 -1.31 10.34 11.13
N PHE A 73 -1.65 9.44 10.21
CA PHE A 73 -1.99 9.80 8.83
C PHE A 73 -3.10 8.91 8.27
N LEU A 74 -3.71 9.37 7.16
CA LEU A 74 -4.66 8.60 6.38
C LEU A 74 -3.95 7.97 5.18
N LEU A 75 -4.10 6.66 5.02
CA LEU A 75 -3.68 5.96 3.82
C LEU A 75 -4.91 5.64 2.98
N VAL A 76 -4.93 6.15 1.75
CA VAL A 76 -5.99 5.90 0.78
C VAL A 76 -5.43 5.02 -0.32
N ASN A 77 -5.78 3.74 -0.30
CA ASN A 77 -5.40 2.79 -1.34
C ASN A 77 -6.49 2.76 -2.42
N ILE A 78 -6.13 3.14 -3.65
CA ILE A 78 -7.04 3.20 -4.80
C ILE A 78 -6.70 2.05 -5.76
N GLY A 79 -7.57 1.03 -5.79
CA GLY A 79 -7.49 -0.14 -6.67
C GLY A 79 -8.81 -0.38 -7.41
N SER A 80 -9.28 -1.63 -7.49
CA SER A 80 -10.62 -1.92 -8.05
C SER A 80 -11.76 -1.34 -7.20
N GLY A 81 -11.49 -1.12 -5.91
CA GLY A 81 -12.26 -0.25 -5.02
C GLY A 81 -11.30 0.65 -4.25
N ILE A 82 -11.80 1.37 -3.27
CA ILE A 82 -11.03 2.28 -2.41
C ILE A 82 -11.00 1.73 -1.00
N SER A 83 -9.84 1.70 -0.37
CA SER A 83 -9.67 1.42 1.05
C SER A 83 -9.06 2.62 1.76
N ILE A 84 -9.75 3.13 2.78
CA ILE A 84 -9.29 4.25 3.60
C ILE A 84 -8.92 3.75 4.98
N LEU A 85 -7.70 4.07 5.40
CA LEU A 85 -7.07 3.53 6.61
C LEU A 85 -6.65 4.66 7.53
N HIS A 86 -6.96 4.54 8.82
CA HIS A 86 -6.36 5.36 9.88
C HIS A 86 -5.09 4.67 10.34
N VAL A 87 -3.94 5.35 10.26
CA VAL A 87 -2.64 4.81 10.70
C VAL A 87 -2.11 5.62 11.87
N GLU A 88 -2.08 4.99 13.05
CA GLU A 88 -1.58 5.58 14.30
C GLU A 88 -0.10 5.23 14.55
N SER A 89 0.37 4.08 14.07
CA SER A 89 1.77 3.68 14.10
C SER A 89 2.08 2.63 13.01
N GLU A 90 3.35 2.22 12.85
CA GLU A 90 3.74 1.11 11.95
C GLU A 90 2.99 -0.21 12.26
N SER A 91 2.52 -0.40 13.50
CA SER A 91 1.81 -1.60 13.97
C SER A 91 0.37 -1.36 14.40
N SER A 92 -0.10 -0.11 14.42
CA SER A 92 -1.47 0.27 14.80
C SER A 92 -2.13 1.01 13.65
N TYR A 93 -3.02 0.31 12.96
CA TYR A 93 -3.80 0.87 11.86
C TYR A 93 -5.11 0.11 11.71
N ARG A 94 -6.12 0.79 11.16
CA ARG A 94 -7.43 0.18 10.93
C ARG A 94 -8.09 0.73 9.67
N ARG A 95 -8.85 -0.12 8.99
CA ARG A 95 -9.75 0.32 7.90
C ARG A 95 -10.90 1.11 8.50
N ILE A 96 -11.04 2.37 8.07
CA ILE A 96 -12.14 3.24 8.48
C ILE A 96 -13.34 2.99 7.57
N THR A 97 -13.11 2.98 6.26
CA THR A 97 -14.16 2.84 5.25
C THR A 97 -13.57 2.43 3.90
N GLY A 98 -14.42 2.26 2.90
CA GLY A 98 -14.04 2.10 1.51
C GLY A 98 -15.24 2.26 0.58
N THR A 99 -14.96 2.30 -0.72
CA THR A 99 -15.97 2.43 -1.79
C THR A 99 -15.71 1.38 -2.86
#